data_AF-B0QY81-F1
#
_entry.id   AF-B0QY81-F1
#
_cell.length_a   1.000
_cell.length_b   1.000
_cell.length_c   1.000
_cell.angle_alpha   90.00
_cell.angle_beta   90.00
_cell.angle_gamma   90.00
#
_symmetry.space_group_name_H-M   'P 1'
#
loop_
_entity.id
_entity.type
_entity.pdbx_description
1 polymer ?
#
loop_
_entity_poly.entity_id
_entity_poly.type
_entity_poly.pdbx_seq_one_letter_code
_entity_poly.pdbx_strand_id
1 'polypeptide(L)'
;VTDLVRGTLCPALKALFEHGLKKPSLLGGACHPWLFIEEAAGREVERDFASVYSRLVLCKTFRLDEDGKVLTPEELLYRAVQSVNVTHDAVHAQMDVKLRSLICVGLNEQVLHLWLEVLCSSLPTVEKWYQPWSFLRSPGWVQIKCELRVLCCFAFSLSQDWELPAKREVGGVGLVGPALMELPKPFAGWLRWEPEVLVSAVRNYPSHAQGL
;
A
#
# COMPACT_ATOMS: atom_id res chain seq x y z
N VAL A 1 2.24 -13.97 -19.93
CA VAL A 1 2.85 -13.34 -18.73
C VAL A 1 1.81 -13.13 -17.63
N THR A 2 0.64 -12.55 -17.93
CA THR A 2 -0.46 -12.38 -16.95
C THR A 2 -0.81 -13.67 -16.19
N ASP A 3 -0.96 -14.80 -16.89
CA ASP A 3 -1.29 -16.07 -16.25
C ASP A 3 -0.17 -16.61 -15.35
N LEU A 4 1.10 -16.36 -15.69
CA LEU A 4 2.24 -16.75 -14.87
C LEU A 4 2.31 -15.90 -13.59
N VAL A 5 2.11 -14.58 -13.73
CA VAL A 5 2.09 -13.69 -12.56
C VAL A 5 0.94 -14.06 -11.64
N ARG A 6 -0.29 -14.12 -12.17
CA ARG A 6 -1.49 -14.35 -11.35
C ARG A 6 -1.64 -15.80 -10.88
N GLY A 7 -1.16 -16.77 -11.67
CA GLY A 7 -1.28 -18.20 -11.39
C GLY A 7 -0.08 -18.82 -10.66
N THR A 8 1.08 -18.15 -10.62
CA THR A 8 2.29 -18.69 -9.98
C THR A 8 2.90 -17.71 -8.98
N LEU A 9 3.27 -16.51 -9.41
CA LEU A 9 3.94 -15.55 -8.52
C LEU A 9 3.02 -15.04 -7.40
N CYS A 10 1.79 -14.67 -7.73
CA CYS A 10 0.86 -14.15 -6.73
C CYS A 10 0.51 -15.19 -5.65
N PRO A 11 0.19 -16.47 -5.96
CA PRO A 11 0.02 -17.50 -4.95
C PRO A 11 1.27 -17.72 -4.09
N ALA A 12 2.47 -17.68 -4.67
CA ALA A 12 3.71 -17.84 -3.92
C ALA A 12 3.94 -16.68 -2.92
N LEU A 13 3.73 -15.43 -3.36
CA LEU A 13 3.82 -14.26 -2.48
C LEU A 13 2.70 -14.24 -1.43
N LYS A 14 1.48 -14.67 -1.79
CA LYS A 14 0.40 -14.85 -0.82
C LYS A 14 0.80 -15.85 0.26
N ALA A 15 1.31 -17.04 -0.12
CA ALA A 15 1.74 -18.06 0.83
C ALA A 15 2.86 -17.54 1.77
N LEU A 16 3.78 -16.72 1.25
CA LEU A 16 4.78 -16.02 2.05
C LEU A 16 4.13 -15.12 3.13
N PHE A 17 3.17 -14.28 2.74
CA PHE A 17 2.46 -13.40 3.67
C PHE A 17 1.45 -14.13 4.57
N GLU A 18 1.02 -15.34 4.23
CA GLU A 18 0.16 -16.15 5.11
C GLU A 18 0.99 -16.93 6.14
N HIS A 19 2.27 -17.19 5.86
CA HIS A 19 3.13 -17.96 6.74
C HIS A 19 3.34 -17.25 8.09
N GLY A 20 2.73 -17.81 9.13
CA GLY A 20 2.81 -17.25 10.48
C GLY A 20 1.92 -16.06 10.73
N LEU A 21 0.96 -15.77 9.86
CA LEU A 21 -0.05 -14.76 10.13
C LEU A 21 -0.87 -15.15 11.36
N LYS A 22 -0.98 -14.24 12.34
CA LYS A 22 -1.73 -14.50 13.57
C LYS A 22 -3.22 -14.56 13.28
N LYS A 23 -3.85 -15.66 13.66
CA LYS A 23 -5.31 -15.79 13.60
C LYS A 23 -5.96 -14.80 14.58
N PRO A 24 -7.17 -14.31 14.27
CA PRO A 24 -7.90 -13.43 15.16
C PRO A 24 -8.20 -14.17 16.46
N SER A 25 -7.97 -13.52 17.60
CA SER A 25 -8.34 -14.05 18.91
C SER A 25 -9.86 -13.99 19.08
N LEU A 26 -10.51 -15.15 19.20
CA LEU A 26 -11.87 -15.50 19.70
C LEU A 26 -13.11 -14.67 19.25
N LEU A 27 -12.99 -13.42 18.83
CA LEU A 27 -14.04 -12.51 18.37
C LEU A 27 -14.12 -12.38 16.83
N GLY A 28 -13.45 -13.27 16.08
CA GLY A 28 -13.76 -13.52 14.67
C GLY A 28 -13.43 -12.41 13.67
N GLY A 29 -12.41 -11.58 13.91
CA GLY A 29 -11.95 -10.60 12.93
C GLY A 29 -11.45 -11.24 11.62
N ALA A 30 -11.38 -10.49 10.52
CA ALA A 30 -10.70 -10.97 9.31
C ALA A 30 -9.18 -11.02 9.55
N CYS A 31 -8.54 -12.09 9.09
CA CYS A 31 -7.09 -12.27 9.14
C CYS A 31 -6.62 -12.54 7.71
N HIS A 32 -6.05 -11.53 7.07
CA HIS A 32 -5.64 -11.60 5.68
C HIS A 32 -4.39 -10.72 5.47
N PRO A 33 -3.42 -11.14 4.63
CA PRO A 33 -2.24 -10.36 4.29
C PRO A 33 -2.52 -8.90 3.91
N TRP A 34 -3.62 -8.66 3.19
CA TRP A 34 -4.03 -7.31 2.78
C TRP A 34 -4.14 -6.32 3.95
N LEU A 35 -4.74 -6.73 5.07
CA LEU A 35 -4.90 -5.85 6.23
C LEU A 35 -3.55 -5.47 6.86
N PHE A 36 -2.60 -6.40 6.89
CA PHE A 36 -1.24 -6.11 7.32
C PHE A 36 -0.57 -5.11 6.38
N ILE A 37 -0.70 -5.31 5.07
CA ILE A 37 -0.11 -4.43 4.05
C ILE A 37 -0.68 -3.02 4.16
N GLU A 38 -2.00 -2.88 4.35
CA GLU A 38 -2.66 -1.59 4.55
C GLU A 38 -2.13 -0.87 5.79
N GLU A 39 -2.02 -1.56 6.93
CA GLU A 39 -1.52 -0.97 8.16
C GLU A 39 -0.03 -0.59 8.04
N ALA A 40 0.79 -1.46 7.47
CA ALA A 40 2.22 -1.21 7.28
C ALA A 40 2.43 0.01 6.36
N ALA A 41 1.81 0.02 5.18
CA ALA A 41 1.93 1.13 4.24
C ALA A 41 1.46 2.47 4.84
N GLY A 42 0.40 2.46 5.67
CA GLY A 42 -0.08 3.65 6.36
C GLY A 42 0.91 4.19 7.40
N ARG A 43 1.53 3.30 8.19
CA ARG A 43 2.49 3.70 9.24
C ARG A 43 3.77 4.31 8.68
N GLU A 44 4.28 3.80 7.57
CA GLU A 44 5.53 4.31 6.97
C GLU A 44 5.43 5.78 6.53
N VAL A 45 4.22 6.26 6.22
CA VAL A 45 3.98 7.67 5.81
C VAL A 45 3.37 8.53 6.91
N GLU A 46 3.09 7.98 8.09
CA GLU A 46 2.30 8.63 9.13
C GLU A 46 2.99 9.87 9.72
N ARG A 47 4.31 9.81 9.94
CA ARG A 47 5.07 10.91 10.55
C ARG A 47 5.06 12.19 9.72
N ASP A 48 4.96 12.08 8.40
CA ASP A 48 5.04 13.20 7.45
C ASP A 48 3.80 13.28 6.55
N PHE A 49 2.66 12.80 7.03
CA PHE A 49 1.47 12.57 6.22
C PHE A 49 1.04 13.78 5.37
N ALA A 50 1.02 14.98 5.95
CA ALA A 50 0.63 16.19 5.23
C ALA A 50 1.58 16.51 4.05
N SER A 51 2.89 16.29 4.25
CA SER A 51 3.92 16.50 3.23
C SER A 51 3.85 15.41 2.15
N VAL A 52 3.72 14.15 2.56
CA VAL A 52 3.56 13.01 1.66
C VAL A 52 2.33 13.19 0.79
N TYR A 53 1.18 13.48 1.40
CA TYR A 53 -0.08 13.70 0.68
C TYR A 53 0.04 14.82 -0.35
N SER A 54 0.62 15.96 0.05
CA SER A 54 0.86 17.09 -0.86
C SER A 54 1.72 16.66 -2.06
N ARG A 55 2.81 15.91 -1.83
CA ARG A 55 3.64 15.39 -2.93
C ARG A 55 2.90 14.40 -3.82
N LEU A 56 2.12 13.48 -3.26
CA LEU A 56 1.34 12.52 -4.04
C LEU A 56 0.33 13.23 -4.96
N VAL A 57 -0.39 14.23 -4.44
CA VAL A 57 -1.33 15.05 -5.21
C VAL A 57 -0.63 15.82 -6.32
N LEU A 58 0.50 16.47 -6.01
CA LEU A 58 1.27 17.23 -7.00
C LEU A 58 1.85 16.32 -8.08
N CYS A 59 2.43 15.18 -7.71
CA CYS A 59 2.96 14.21 -8.67
C CYS A 59 1.87 13.75 -9.64
N LYS A 60 0.69 13.38 -9.13
CA LYS A 60 -0.45 12.97 -9.98
C LYS A 60 -0.95 14.12 -10.88
N THR A 61 -1.03 15.33 -10.35
CA THR A 61 -1.58 16.50 -11.07
C THR A 61 -0.67 16.95 -12.20
N PHE A 62 0.65 16.94 -11.97
CA PHE A 62 1.65 17.43 -12.91
C PHE A 62 2.45 16.31 -13.61
N ARG A 63 2.10 15.03 -13.37
CA ARG A 63 2.77 13.84 -13.93
C ARG A 63 4.26 13.81 -13.63
N LEU A 64 4.66 14.26 -12.44
CA LEU A 64 6.08 14.39 -12.05
C LEU A 64 6.73 13.02 -11.79
N ASP A 65 5.92 11.99 -11.60
CA ASP A 65 6.34 10.63 -11.27
C ASP A 65 6.63 9.75 -12.50
N GLU A 66 6.55 10.27 -13.73
CA GLU A 66 6.82 9.51 -14.96
C GLU A 66 8.25 8.92 -15.00
N ASP A 67 9.20 9.50 -14.25
CA ASP A 67 10.57 9.01 -14.12
C ASP A 67 10.81 8.09 -12.90
N GLY A 68 9.78 7.80 -12.08
CA GLY A 68 9.85 6.89 -10.93
C GLY A 68 10.78 7.31 -9.76
N LYS A 69 11.50 8.44 -9.89
CA LYS A 69 12.52 8.91 -8.93
C LYS A 69 12.00 9.92 -7.89
N VAL A 70 10.76 10.38 -8.03
CA VAL A 70 10.23 11.49 -7.23
C VAL A 70 9.64 11.03 -5.89
N LEU A 71 9.15 9.79 -5.83
CA LEU A 71 8.53 9.21 -4.64
C LEU A 71 9.42 8.11 -4.05
N THR A 72 9.44 8.00 -2.72
CA THR A 72 10.14 6.90 -2.06
C THR A 72 9.35 5.58 -2.22
N PRO A 73 9.98 4.41 -2.03
CA PRO A 73 9.27 3.13 -2.09
C PRO A 73 8.07 3.04 -1.13
N GLU A 74 8.16 3.64 0.05
CA GLU A 74 7.10 3.72 1.06
C GLU A 74 5.90 4.50 0.53
N GLU A 75 6.15 5.64 -0.13
CA GLU A 75 5.12 6.51 -0.68
C GLU A 75 4.45 5.90 -1.91
N LEU A 76 5.25 5.24 -2.76
CA LEU A 76 4.74 4.46 -3.89
C LEU A 76 3.85 3.31 -3.40
N LEU A 77 4.27 2.60 -2.34
CA LEU A 77 3.48 1.53 -1.73
C LEU A 77 2.16 2.08 -1.18
N TYR A 78 2.21 3.17 -0.39
CA TYR A 78 1.02 3.81 0.16
C TYR A 78 0.06 4.24 -0.96
N ARG A 79 0.55 4.94 -1.97
CA ARG A 79 -0.24 5.36 -3.14
C ARG A 79 -0.90 4.17 -3.85
N ALA A 80 -0.15 3.09 -4.09
CA ALA A 80 -0.65 1.91 -4.76
C ALA A 80 -1.75 1.20 -3.95
N VAL A 81 -1.55 1.05 -2.64
CA VAL A 81 -2.55 0.48 -1.72
C VAL A 81 -3.84 1.30 -1.74
N GLN A 82 -3.74 2.63 -1.65
CA GLN A 82 -4.91 3.50 -1.71
C GLN A 82 -5.63 3.43 -3.07
N SER A 83 -4.88 3.40 -4.18
CA SER A 83 -5.44 3.24 -5.53
C SER A 83 -6.21 1.92 -5.68
N VAL A 84 -5.63 0.82 -5.20
CA VAL A 84 -6.29 -0.50 -5.19
C VAL A 84 -7.53 -0.45 -4.32
N ASN A 85 -7.48 0.11 -3.12
CA ASN A 85 -8.66 0.23 -2.26
C ASN A 85 -9.80 1.00 -2.92
N VAL A 86 -9.52 2.19 -3.46
CA VAL A 86 -10.54 3.03 -4.13
C VAL A 86 -11.24 2.26 -5.26
N THR A 87 -10.46 1.60 -6.12
CA THR A 87 -10.99 0.89 -7.30
C THR A 87 -11.71 -0.42 -6.93
N HIS A 88 -11.15 -1.18 -5.99
CA HIS A 88 -11.62 -2.52 -5.66
C HIS A 88 -12.78 -2.52 -4.65
N ASP A 89 -12.80 -1.57 -3.71
CA ASP A 89 -13.89 -1.44 -2.74
C ASP A 89 -15.19 -0.99 -3.41
N ALA A 90 -15.10 -0.19 -4.48
CA ALA A 90 -16.25 0.25 -5.27
C ALA A 90 -17.06 -0.91 -5.87
N VAL A 91 -16.44 -2.09 -6.03
CA VAL A 91 -17.07 -3.31 -6.54
C VAL A 91 -17.06 -4.45 -5.53
N HIS A 92 -16.77 -4.15 -4.25
CA HIS A 92 -16.67 -5.13 -3.16
C HIS A 92 -15.75 -6.32 -3.49
N ALA A 93 -14.63 -6.05 -4.17
CA ALA A 93 -13.69 -7.09 -4.53
C ALA A 93 -13.05 -7.72 -3.29
N GLN A 94 -12.77 -9.01 -3.39
CA GLN A 94 -12.14 -9.75 -2.29
C GLN A 94 -10.70 -9.29 -2.07
N MET A 95 -10.19 -9.45 -0.84
CA MET A 95 -8.82 -9.06 -0.50
C MET A 95 -7.75 -9.83 -1.30
N ASP A 96 -8.05 -11.05 -1.72
CA ASP A 96 -7.19 -11.81 -2.64
C ASP A 96 -7.05 -11.13 -4.01
N VAL A 97 -8.12 -10.49 -4.48
CA VAL A 97 -8.07 -9.71 -5.73
C VAL A 97 -7.21 -8.48 -5.52
N LYS A 98 -7.42 -7.74 -4.41
CA LYS A 98 -6.60 -6.57 -4.06
C LYS A 98 -5.11 -6.91 -3.97
N LEU A 99 -4.76 -8.01 -3.29
CA LEU A 99 -3.37 -8.47 -3.16
C LEU A 99 -2.75 -8.76 -4.53
N ARG A 100 -3.46 -9.48 -5.41
CA ARG A 100 -2.99 -9.78 -6.77
C ARG A 100 -2.80 -8.51 -7.60
N SER A 101 -3.71 -7.56 -7.48
CA SER A 101 -3.64 -6.27 -8.17
C SER A 101 -2.43 -5.46 -7.70
N LEU A 102 -2.18 -5.39 -6.38
CA LEU A 102 -1.01 -4.71 -5.85
C LEU A 102 0.30 -5.33 -6.34
N ILE A 103 0.40 -6.66 -6.40
CA ILE A 103 1.59 -7.35 -6.95
C ILE A 103 1.80 -6.96 -8.41
N CYS A 104 0.73 -6.89 -9.21
CA CYS A 104 0.82 -6.44 -10.60
C CYS A 104 1.31 -4.99 -10.71
N VAL A 105 0.82 -4.09 -9.84
CA VAL A 105 1.29 -2.70 -9.79
C VAL A 105 2.78 -2.64 -9.42
N GLY A 106 3.22 -3.39 -8.40
CA GLY A 106 4.62 -3.42 -8.00
C GLY A 106 5.58 -3.97 -9.06
N LEU A 107 5.10 -4.88 -9.92
CA LEU A 107 5.85 -5.35 -11.09
C LEU A 107 5.93 -4.29 -12.19
N ASN A 108 4.82 -3.62 -12.50
CA ASN A 108 4.79 -2.53 -13.49
C ASN A 108 5.73 -1.38 -13.09
N GLU A 109 5.73 -1.04 -11.80
CA GLU A 109 6.60 -0.01 -11.21
C GLU A 109 8.04 -0.51 -10.97
N GLN A 110 8.31 -1.81 -11.20
CA GLN A 110 9.63 -2.45 -11.00
C GLN A 110 10.19 -2.37 -9.56
N VAL A 111 9.35 -2.04 -8.57
CA VAL A 111 9.71 -1.84 -7.16
C VAL A 111 9.19 -2.92 -6.21
N LEU A 112 8.61 -4.02 -6.73
CA LEU A 112 8.02 -5.08 -5.88
C LEU A 112 8.98 -5.60 -4.79
N HIS A 113 10.27 -5.70 -5.11
CA HIS A 113 11.32 -6.09 -4.16
C HIS A 113 11.54 -5.06 -3.05
N LEU A 114 11.45 -3.76 -3.36
CA LEU A 114 11.53 -2.68 -2.38
C LEU A 114 10.28 -2.66 -1.49
N TRP A 115 9.10 -2.93 -2.05
CA TRP A 115 7.88 -3.03 -1.24
C TRP A 115 7.93 -4.21 -0.26
N LEU A 116 8.50 -5.35 -0.65
CA LEU A 116 8.74 -6.45 0.29
C LEU A 116 9.65 -6.01 1.44
N GLU A 117 10.71 -5.24 1.14
CA GLU A 117 11.62 -4.69 2.14
C GLU A 117 10.93 -3.72 3.09
N VAL A 118 10.15 -2.78 2.56
CA VAL A 118 9.36 -1.84 3.37
C VAL A 118 8.44 -2.58 4.33
N LEU A 119 7.69 -3.57 3.83
CA LEU A 119 6.77 -4.37 4.63
C LEU A 119 7.49 -5.18 5.72
N CYS A 120 8.62 -5.80 5.41
CA CYS A 120 9.36 -6.63 6.37
C CYS A 120 10.18 -5.81 7.38
N SER A 121 10.57 -4.58 7.01
CA SER A 121 11.34 -3.68 7.87
C SER A 121 10.48 -2.94 8.90
N SER A 122 9.16 -2.93 8.72
CA SER A 122 8.19 -2.37 9.67
C SER A 122 8.01 -3.27 10.90
N LEU A 123 9.10 -3.47 11.68
CA LEU A 123 9.16 -4.45 12.78
C LEU A 123 7.98 -4.35 13.75
N PRO A 124 7.58 -3.17 14.27
CA PRO A 124 6.44 -3.09 15.19
C PRO A 124 5.13 -3.62 14.58
N THR A 125 4.95 -3.43 13.27
CA THR A 125 3.78 -3.90 12.52
C THR A 125 3.88 -5.39 12.25
N VAL A 126 5.04 -5.88 11.81
CA VAL A 126 5.27 -7.32 11.60
C VAL A 126 5.06 -8.09 12.90
N GLU A 127 5.62 -7.62 14.02
CA GLU A 127 5.49 -8.29 15.32
C GLU A 127 4.04 -8.30 15.84
N LYS A 128 3.26 -7.28 15.49
CA LYS A 128 1.82 -7.24 15.77
C LYS A 128 1.09 -8.35 15.00
N TRP A 129 1.34 -8.47 13.70
CA TRP A 129 0.57 -9.33 12.79
C TRP A 129 1.06 -10.77 12.68
N TYR A 130 2.34 -11.05 12.97
CA TYR A 130 2.98 -12.33 12.69
C TYR A 130 3.57 -13.01 13.92
N GLN A 131 3.45 -14.34 13.92
CA GLN A 131 4.08 -15.21 14.91
C GLN A 131 5.61 -15.18 14.79
N PRO A 132 6.37 -15.43 15.87
CA PRO A 132 7.84 -15.41 15.85
C PRO A 132 8.47 -16.35 14.81
N TRP A 133 7.81 -17.45 14.46
CA TRP A 133 8.25 -18.41 13.45
C TRP A 133 7.86 -18.01 12.01
N SER A 134 7.18 -16.87 11.82
CA SER A 134 6.84 -16.36 10.49
C SER A 134 8.09 -16.07 9.67
N PHE A 135 7.96 -16.20 8.36
CA PHE A 135 9.05 -15.90 7.45
C PHE A 135 9.38 -14.40 7.44
N LEU A 136 8.36 -13.55 7.61
CA LEU A 136 8.53 -12.10 7.71
C LEU A 136 9.27 -11.67 8.99
N ARG A 137 9.31 -12.53 10.02
CA ARG A 137 10.11 -12.32 11.25
C ARG A 137 11.49 -12.98 11.20
N SER A 138 11.83 -13.61 10.08
CA SER A 138 13.11 -14.26 9.85
C SER A 138 13.95 -13.47 8.84
N PRO A 139 15.28 -13.58 8.81
CA PRO A 139 16.10 -12.99 7.75
C PRO A 139 15.84 -13.61 6.36
N GLY A 140 15.03 -14.67 6.25
CA GLY A 140 14.74 -15.35 4.99
C GLY A 140 14.10 -14.45 3.93
N TRP A 141 13.35 -13.40 4.32
CA TRP A 141 12.76 -12.46 3.36
C TRP A 141 13.81 -11.69 2.55
N VAL A 142 15.05 -11.56 3.05
CA VAL A 142 16.15 -10.92 2.32
C VAL A 142 16.52 -11.73 1.08
N GLN A 143 16.49 -13.07 1.16
CA GLN A 143 16.74 -13.92 0.00
C GLN A 143 15.61 -13.77 -1.02
N ILE A 144 14.35 -13.80 -0.59
CA ILE A 144 13.20 -13.60 -1.48
C ILE A 144 13.27 -12.23 -2.17
N LYS A 145 13.65 -11.18 -1.43
CA LYS A 145 13.88 -9.85 -2.00
C LYS A 145 14.90 -9.89 -3.14
N CYS A 146 16.03 -10.60 -2.96
CA CYS A 146 17.05 -10.73 -3.99
C CYS A 146 16.53 -11.42 -5.25
N GLU A 147 15.73 -12.48 -5.10
CA GLU A 147 15.08 -13.17 -6.23
C GLU A 147 14.08 -12.25 -6.95
N LEU A 148 13.24 -11.53 -6.19
CA LEU A 148 12.29 -10.56 -6.75
C LEU A 148 12.98 -9.40 -7.46
N ARG A 149 14.18 -9.00 -7.02
CA ARG A 149 14.93 -7.91 -7.65
C ARG A 149 15.24 -8.21 -9.11
N VAL A 150 15.45 -9.47 -9.51
CA VAL A 150 15.70 -9.82 -10.92
C VAL A 150 14.52 -9.42 -11.81
N LEU A 151 13.29 -9.40 -11.27
CA LEU A 151 12.10 -8.99 -12.00
C LEU A 151 12.12 -7.51 -12.39
N CYS A 152 12.91 -6.65 -11.73
CA CYS A 152 13.01 -5.23 -12.09
C CYS A 152 13.70 -5.01 -13.44
N CYS A 153 14.36 -6.03 -14.00
CA CYS A 153 14.97 -5.96 -15.33
C CYS A 153 13.94 -6.07 -16.47
N PHE A 154 12.67 -6.34 -16.18
CA PHE A 154 11.61 -6.49 -17.17
C PHE A 154 10.62 -5.34 -17.08
N ALA A 155 10.15 -4.87 -18.22
CA ALA A 155 9.05 -3.91 -18.31
C ALA A 155 7.72 -4.67 -18.36
N PHE A 156 6.95 -4.61 -17.27
CA PHE A 156 5.62 -5.22 -17.20
C PHE A 156 4.54 -4.21 -17.60
N SER A 157 3.47 -4.72 -18.22
CA SER A 157 2.25 -3.96 -18.49
C SER A 157 1.04 -4.83 -18.13
N LEU A 158 0.83 -4.98 -16.82
CA LEU A 158 -0.22 -5.82 -16.24
C LEU A 158 -1.40 -4.94 -15.82
N SER A 159 -2.61 -5.31 -16.22
CA SER A 159 -3.81 -4.61 -15.75
C SER A 159 -4.04 -4.87 -14.27
N GLN A 160 -4.13 -3.80 -13.47
CA GLN A 160 -4.55 -3.89 -12.06
C GLN A 160 -6.03 -4.30 -11.94
N ASP A 161 -6.87 -3.90 -12.89
CA ASP A 161 -8.34 -4.10 -12.83
C ASP A 161 -8.79 -5.40 -13.52
N TRP A 162 -7.84 -6.28 -13.85
CA TRP A 162 -8.08 -7.51 -14.63
C TRP A 162 -9.21 -8.40 -14.10
N GLU A 163 -9.34 -8.49 -12.79
CA GLU A 163 -10.34 -9.35 -12.12
C GLU A 163 -11.58 -8.57 -11.67
N LEU A 164 -11.65 -7.26 -11.98
CA LEU A 164 -12.82 -6.45 -11.69
C LEU A 164 -13.87 -6.64 -12.78
N PRO A 165 -15.17 -6.50 -12.45
CA PRO A 165 -16.22 -6.51 -13.45
C PRO A 165 -15.97 -5.44 -14.52
N ALA A 166 -16.26 -5.76 -15.78
CA ALA A 166 -16.15 -4.79 -16.87
C ALA A 166 -16.99 -3.55 -16.54
N LYS A 167 -16.37 -2.37 -16.65
CA LYS A 167 -17.03 -1.09 -16.41
C LYS A 167 -18.14 -0.96 -17.45
N ARG A 168 -19.41 -0.99 -17.04
CA ARG A 168 -20.51 -0.61 -17.93
C ARG A 168 -20.32 0.86 -18.27
N GLU A 169 -20.03 1.18 -19.53
CA GLU A 169 -20.00 2.56 -20.00
C GLU A 169 -21.40 3.15 -19.83
N VAL A 170 -21.58 4.00 -18.82
CA VAL A 170 -22.73 4.91 -18.77
C VAL A 170 -22.37 6.06 -19.69
N GLY A 171 -22.92 6.04 -20.91
CA GLY A 171 -22.77 7.12 -21.88
C GLY A 171 -23.19 8.45 -21.25
N GLY A 172 -22.23 9.36 -21.15
CA GLY A 172 -22.44 10.70 -20.61
C GLY A 172 -21.13 11.47 -20.65
N VAL A 173 -20.99 12.32 -21.66
CA VAL A 173 -19.93 13.31 -21.76
C VAL A 173 -20.07 14.25 -20.57
N GLY A 174 -19.30 13.98 -19.52
CA GLY A 174 -19.10 14.86 -18.38
C GLY A 174 -17.61 14.98 -18.16
N LEU A 175 -17.08 16.19 -18.19
CA LEU A 175 -15.71 16.52 -17.83
C LEU A 175 -15.42 15.94 -16.44
N VAL A 176 -14.78 14.77 -16.39
CA VAL A 176 -14.27 14.21 -15.13
C VAL A 176 -13.07 15.07 -14.78
N GLY A 177 -13.29 16.09 -13.95
CA GLY A 177 -12.20 16.77 -13.25
C GLY A 177 -11.34 15.73 -12.54
N PRO A 178 -10.04 15.99 -12.31
CA PRO A 178 -9.17 15.01 -11.69
C PRO A 178 -9.83 14.57 -10.39
N ALA A 179 -10.08 13.27 -10.25
CA ALA A 179 -10.45 12.69 -8.97
C ALA A 179 -9.30 13.00 -8.02
N LEU A 180 -9.43 14.12 -7.31
CA LEU A 180 -8.74 14.38 -6.08
C LEU A 180 -8.97 13.11 -5.29
N MET A 181 -7.87 12.45 -4.98
CA MET A 181 -7.85 11.34 -4.04
C MET A 181 -8.58 11.86 -2.81
N GLU A 182 -9.87 11.53 -2.64
CA GLU A 182 -10.56 11.94 -1.43
C GLU A 182 -9.73 11.39 -0.28
N LEU A 183 -9.37 12.26 0.65
CA LEU A 183 -8.58 11.89 1.82
C LEU A 183 -9.13 10.57 2.34
N PRO A 184 -8.32 9.49 2.38
CA PRO A 184 -8.78 8.22 2.90
C PRO A 184 -9.38 8.48 4.27
N LYS A 185 -10.62 8.03 4.49
CA LYS A 185 -11.27 8.16 5.80
C LYS A 185 -10.27 7.64 6.84
N PRO A 186 -10.02 8.39 7.94
CA PRO A 186 -9.11 7.93 8.97
C PRO A 186 -9.53 6.53 9.38
N PHE A 187 -8.54 5.64 9.37
CA PHE A 187 -8.67 4.22 9.61
C PHE A 187 -9.51 3.98 10.88
N ALA A 188 -10.47 3.05 10.87
CA ALA A 188 -11.35 2.81 12.01
C ALA A 188 -10.58 2.42 13.31
N GLY A 189 -9.31 2.04 13.20
CA GLY A 189 -8.40 1.85 14.34
C GLY A 189 -7.81 3.13 14.95
N TRP A 190 -7.96 4.30 14.32
CA TRP A 190 -7.53 5.60 14.88
C TRP A 190 -8.40 6.04 16.06
N LEU A 191 -9.69 5.66 16.08
CA LEU A 191 -10.58 5.96 17.21
C LEU A 191 -10.15 5.32 18.54
N ARG A 192 -9.17 4.39 18.51
CA ARG A 192 -8.66 3.72 19.71
C ARG A 192 -7.45 4.43 20.34
N TRP A 193 -6.81 5.38 19.67
CA TRP A 193 -5.47 5.87 20.03
C TRP A 193 -5.26 7.39 20.09
N GLU A 194 -6.29 8.23 20.28
CA GLU A 194 -6.05 9.66 20.58
C GLU A 194 -6.83 10.14 21.80
N PRO A 195 -6.11 10.66 22.81
CA PRO A 195 -5.90 12.12 22.85
C PRO A 195 -4.44 12.65 22.91
N GLU A 196 -3.41 11.82 23.00
CA GLU A 196 -2.06 12.32 23.35
C GLU A 196 -1.20 12.82 22.16
N VAL A 197 -1.45 12.34 20.93
CA VAL A 197 -0.56 12.61 19.78
C VAL A 197 -0.90 13.94 19.08
N LEU A 198 -2.19 14.22 18.83
CA LEU A 198 -2.66 15.51 18.29
C LEU A 198 -2.25 16.73 19.15
N VAL A 199 -2.21 16.59 20.48
CA VAL A 199 -1.83 17.69 21.38
C VAL A 199 -0.34 18.03 21.29
N SER A 200 0.50 17.03 20.98
CA SER A 200 1.94 17.24 20.81
C SER A 200 2.29 17.91 19.47
N ALA A 201 1.58 17.54 18.39
CA ALA A 201 1.79 18.12 17.06
C ALA A 201 1.39 19.61 17.00
N VAL A 202 0.35 20.02 17.74
CA VAL A 202 -0.09 21.42 17.80
C VAL A 202 0.83 22.28 18.69
N ARG A 203 1.54 21.70 19.66
CA ARG A 203 2.42 22.46 20.58
C ARG A 203 3.79 22.82 20.02
N ASN A 204 4.28 22.12 19.01
CA ASN A 204 5.67 22.25 18.55
C ASN A 204 5.85 23.14 17.31
N TYR A 205 4.87 24.00 16.98
CA TYR A 205 5.05 25.06 15.98
C TYR A 205 5.48 26.36 16.67
N PRO A 206 6.75 26.77 16.62
CA PRO A 206 7.14 28.10 17.06
C PRO A 206 6.68 29.13 16.02
N SER A 207 5.69 29.93 16.41
CA SER A 207 5.28 31.14 15.71
C SER A 207 6.41 32.17 15.73
N HIS A 208 7.25 32.22 14.70
CA HIS A 208 8.12 33.36 14.44
C HIS A 208 7.67 34.07 13.16
N ALA A 209 6.65 34.90 13.32
CA ALA A 209 6.43 36.09 12.50
C ALA A 209 6.39 37.27 13.49
N GLN A 210 7.55 37.90 13.72
CA GLN A 210 7.65 39.21 14.35
C GLN A 210 7.90 40.23 13.24
N GLY A 211 7.20 41.35 13.33
CA GLY A 211 7.00 42.30 12.25
C GLY A 211 8.21 43.17 11.91
N LEU A 212 8.25 43.61 10.65
CA LEU A 212 8.16 45.01 10.23
C LEU A 212 7.98 45.04 8.70
#